data_AF-A0A352XQA5-F1
#
_entry.id   AF-A0A352XQA5-F1
#
_cell.length_a   1.000
_cell.length_b   1.000
_cell.length_c   1.000
_cell.angle_alpha   90.00
_cell.angle_beta   90.00
_cell.angle_gamma   90.00
#
_symmetry.space_group_name_H-M   'P 1'
#
loop_
_entity.id
_entity.type
_entity.pdbx_description
1 polymer ?
#
loop_
_entity_poly.entity_id
_entity_poly.type
_entity_poly.pdbx_seq_one_letter_code
_entity_poly.pdbx_strand_id
1 'polypeptide(L)'
;MNKQVTRRPKKQDLRKERRDEQIRREAERKRAEKRRRITIISVIVAVLVVAGAIVTYVVYANSQPQSSAQQIVNPNYPPVDNVYCDKQEQTAFHIHAHLTMYINGQALPLPAQIGIASDQSCLYWLHTHDTTGVIHIEAPANHSFTLGNFLDEWSNQFSTLGYPPQLDQTGWQVYVNGKPYNGDFHKIPLAAHTLITMAYNTSHVTPDATYNWNGL
;
A
#
# COMPACT_ATOMS: atom_id res chain seq x y z
N MET A 1 -2.24 25.82 97.89
CA MET A 1 -3.40 25.11 97.28
C MET A 1 -4.25 26.10 96.52
N ASN A 2 -4.05 26.23 95.20
CA ASN A 2 -4.83 27.16 94.36
C ASN A 2 -5.94 26.37 93.66
N LYS A 3 -7.18 26.50 94.13
CA LYS A 3 -8.34 25.81 93.54
C LYS A 3 -8.70 26.51 92.23
N GLN A 4 -8.41 25.89 91.09
CA GLN A 4 -8.97 26.29 89.80
C GLN A 4 -10.49 26.04 89.83
N VAL A 5 -11.26 27.12 89.91
CA VAL A 5 -12.72 27.09 89.76
C VAL A 5 -13.03 26.96 88.26
N THR A 6 -13.33 25.75 87.81
CA THR A 6 -13.84 25.50 86.46
C THR A 6 -15.29 25.98 86.40
N ARG A 7 -15.52 27.12 85.75
CA ARG A 7 -16.86 27.68 85.53
C ARG A 7 -17.65 26.75 84.60
N ARG A 8 -18.70 26.11 85.12
CA ARG A 8 -19.60 25.24 84.33
C ARG A 8 -20.25 26.08 83.21
N PRO A 9 -20.09 25.71 81.93
CA PRO A 9 -20.63 26.49 80.82
C PRO A 9 -22.16 26.55 80.88
N LYS A 10 -22.76 27.71 80.59
CA LYS A 10 -24.21 27.85 80.55
C LYS A 10 -24.74 27.06 79.35
N LYS A 11 -25.95 26.46 79.48
CA LYS A 11 -26.60 25.65 78.43
C LYS A 11 -26.70 26.34 77.05
N GLN A 12 -26.70 27.67 77.03
CA GLN A 12 -26.72 28.48 75.80
C GLN A 12 -25.36 28.51 75.07
N ASP A 13 -24.25 28.55 75.79
CA ASP A 13 -22.90 28.56 75.21
C ASP A 13 -22.62 27.23 74.49
N LEU A 14 -22.98 26.12 75.12
CA LEU A 14 -22.92 24.76 74.53
C LEU A 14 -23.85 24.55 73.32
N ARG A 15 -24.87 25.40 73.14
CA ARG A 15 -25.74 25.38 71.95
C ARG A 15 -25.12 26.19 70.81
N LYS A 16 -24.47 27.31 71.12
CA LYS A 16 -23.76 28.15 70.15
C LYS A 16 -22.54 27.41 69.58
N GLU A 17 -21.74 26.81 70.45
CA GLU A 17 -20.56 26.02 70.06
C GLU A 17 -20.91 24.87 69.12
N ARG A 18 -22.00 24.12 69.39
CA ARG A 18 -22.50 23.07 68.49
C ARG A 18 -22.95 23.59 67.14
N ARG A 19 -23.58 24.78 67.09
CA ARG A 19 -24.01 25.42 65.85
C ARG A 19 -22.79 25.87 65.01
N ASP A 20 -21.80 26.49 65.65
CA ASP A 20 -20.58 26.94 64.99
C ASP A 20 -19.76 25.75 64.47
N GLU A 21 -19.72 24.64 65.21
CA GLU A 21 -19.08 23.40 64.78
C GLU A 21 -19.82 22.77 63.59
N GLN A 22 -21.15 22.76 63.58
CA GLN A 22 -21.94 22.30 62.43
C GLN A 22 -21.68 23.15 61.18
N ILE A 23 -21.64 24.48 61.31
CA ILE A 23 -21.33 25.40 60.21
C ILE A 23 -19.92 25.15 59.67
N ARG A 24 -18.93 24.92 60.54
CA ARG A 24 -17.55 24.59 60.13
C ARG A 24 -17.51 23.28 59.35
N ARG A 25 -18.17 22.23 59.84
CA ARG A 25 -18.24 20.91 59.18
C ARG A 25 -18.95 20.99 57.82
N GLU A 26 -20.03 21.78 57.71
CA GLU A 26 -20.70 22.01 56.43
C GLU A 26 -19.82 22.80 55.45
N ALA A 27 -19.11 23.82 55.91
CA ALA A 27 -18.17 24.58 55.08
C ALA A 27 -17.00 23.71 54.60
N GLU A 28 -16.48 22.83 55.45
CA GLU A 28 -15.46 21.83 55.09
C GLU A 28 -15.97 20.83 54.05
N ARG A 29 -17.18 20.29 54.24
CA ARG A 29 -17.82 19.39 53.25
C ARG A 29 -18.00 20.07 51.90
N LYS A 30 -18.54 21.30 51.87
CA LYS A 30 -18.71 22.08 50.62
C LYS A 30 -17.36 22.39 49.95
N ARG A 31 -16.30 22.69 50.72
CA ARG A 31 -14.94 22.89 50.19
C ARG A 31 -14.36 21.60 49.63
N ALA A 32 -14.56 20.46 50.31
CA ALA A 32 -14.10 19.15 49.86
C ALA A 32 -14.82 18.70 48.57
N GLU A 33 -16.15 18.90 48.49
CA GLU A 33 -16.94 18.64 47.28
C GLU A 33 -16.51 19.54 46.12
N LYS A 34 -16.29 20.85 46.36
CA LYS A 34 -15.78 21.76 45.33
C LYS A 34 -14.40 21.34 44.84
N ARG A 35 -13.48 20.97 45.74
CA ARG A 35 -12.15 20.45 45.38
C ARG A 35 -12.26 19.16 44.57
N ARG A 36 -13.06 18.19 45.01
CA ARG A 36 -13.30 16.93 44.29
C ARG A 36 -13.85 17.18 42.89
N ARG A 37 -14.82 18.09 42.75
CA ARG A 37 -15.41 18.46 41.46
C ARG A 37 -14.40 19.12 40.53
N ILE A 38 -13.59 20.04 41.05
CA ILE A 38 -12.49 20.67 40.28
C ILE A 38 -11.49 19.60 39.85
N THR A 39 -11.02 18.74 40.75
CA THR A 39 -10.07 17.67 40.41
C THR A 39 -10.62 16.74 39.33
N ILE A 40 -11.87 16.30 39.44
CA ILE A 40 -12.50 15.43 38.41
C ILE A 40 -12.54 16.14 37.05
N ILE A 41 -12.98 17.40 37.01
CA ILE A 41 -13.03 18.17 35.76
C ILE A 41 -11.61 18.34 35.17
N SER A 42 -10.62 18.68 36.00
CA SER A 42 -9.23 18.83 35.56
C SER A 42 -8.65 17.54 34.98
N VAL A 43 -8.96 16.38 35.59
CA VAL A 43 -8.52 15.07 35.07
C VAL A 43 -9.19 14.77 33.72
N ILE A 44 -10.51 15.00 33.60
CA ILE A 44 -11.23 14.77 32.34
C ILE A 44 -10.65 15.65 31.22
N VAL A 45 -10.41 16.94 31.51
CA VAL A 45 -9.80 17.86 30.54
C VAL A 45 -8.40 17.39 30.13
N ALA A 46 -7.57 16.98 31.08
CA ALA A 46 -6.23 16.47 30.78
C ALA A 46 -6.28 15.22 29.88
N VAL A 47 -7.19 14.28 30.16
CA VAL A 47 -7.38 13.07 29.33
C VAL A 47 -7.84 13.43 27.92
N LEU A 48 -8.77 14.36 27.76
CA LEU A 48 -9.25 14.80 26.45
C LEU A 48 -8.14 15.48 25.64
N VAL A 49 -7.30 16.28 26.26
CA VAL A 49 -6.15 16.93 25.60
C VAL A 49 -5.14 15.87 25.12
N VAL A 50 -4.82 14.90 25.96
CA VAL A 50 -3.88 13.82 25.60
C VAL A 50 -4.46 12.96 24.47
N ALA A 51 -5.73 12.56 24.56
CA ALA A 51 -6.39 11.80 23.50
C ALA A 51 -6.42 12.57 22.18
N GLY A 52 -6.74 13.87 22.21
CA GLY A 52 -6.70 14.73 21.03
C GLY A 52 -5.30 14.85 20.42
N ALA A 53 -4.25 14.96 21.24
CA ALA A 53 -2.87 14.99 20.78
C ALA A 53 -2.46 13.66 20.13
N ILE A 54 -2.86 12.52 20.71
CA ILE A 54 -2.59 11.19 20.16
C ILE A 54 -3.30 11.02 18.81
N VAL A 55 -4.58 11.36 18.72
CA VAL A 55 -5.35 11.27 17.45
C VAL A 55 -4.72 12.16 16.38
N THR A 56 -4.37 13.40 16.72
CA THR A 56 -3.69 14.32 15.81
C THR A 56 -2.35 13.76 15.34
N TYR A 57 -1.56 13.18 16.25
CA TYR A 57 -0.27 12.56 15.91
C TYR A 57 -0.42 11.36 14.97
N VAL A 58 -1.39 10.47 15.23
CA VAL A 58 -1.65 9.30 14.38
C VAL A 58 -2.11 9.73 12.99
N VAL A 59 -3.03 10.70 12.90
CA VAL A 59 -3.45 11.26 11.62
C VAL A 59 -2.24 11.88 10.90
N TYR A 60 -1.44 12.72 11.57
CA TYR A 60 -0.26 13.33 10.97
C TYR A 60 0.75 12.30 10.46
N ALA A 61 1.06 11.26 11.26
CA ALA A 61 1.99 10.20 10.87
C ALA A 61 1.50 9.41 9.64
N ASN A 62 0.19 9.16 9.56
CA ASN A 62 -0.43 8.47 8.42
C ASN A 62 -0.73 9.39 7.22
N SER A 63 -0.66 10.72 7.41
CA SER A 63 -0.89 11.72 6.35
C SER A 63 0.41 12.13 5.65
N GLN A 64 1.56 11.65 6.10
CA GLN A 64 2.82 11.88 5.41
C GLN A 64 2.74 11.21 4.03
N PRO A 65 2.80 11.96 2.93
CA PRO A 65 2.95 11.36 1.62
C PRO A 65 4.34 10.70 1.62
N GLN A 66 4.39 9.37 1.66
CA GLN A 66 5.59 8.63 1.26
C GLN A 66 5.74 8.74 -0.26
N SER A 67 5.99 9.94 -0.76
CA SER A 67 6.56 10.13 -2.09
C SER A 67 8.08 9.94 -1.97
N SER A 68 8.49 8.72 -1.63
CA SER A 68 9.84 8.28 -1.96
C SER A 68 9.92 8.22 -3.48
N ALA A 69 10.58 9.19 -4.09
CA ALA A 69 10.98 9.08 -5.49
C ALA A 69 11.65 7.71 -5.66
N GLN A 70 11.10 6.87 -6.54
CA GLN A 70 11.62 5.53 -6.79
C GLN A 70 13.09 5.66 -7.19
N GLN A 71 13.96 5.00 -6.43
CA GLN A 71 15.40 5.14 -6.61
C GLN A 71 15.86 4.28 -7.78
N ILE A 72 16.69 4.85 -8.65
CA ILE A 72 17.35 4.10 -9.71
C ILE A 72 18.42 3.22 -9.05
N VAL A 73 18.18 1.91 -9.01
CA VAL A 73 19.07 0.93 -8.38
C VAL A 73 20.36 0.77 -9.19
N ASN A 74 20.25 0.66 -10.51
CA ASN A 74 21.38 0.53 -11.43
C ASN A 74 21.19 1.48 -12.62
N PRO A 75 22.06 2.49 -12.81
CA PRO A 75 21.97 3.42 -13.94
C PRO A 75 22.05 2.78 -15.33
N ASN A 76 22.59 1.57 -15.44
CA ASN A 76 22.60 0.81 -16.70
C ASN A 76 21.23 0.21 -17.04
N TYR A 77 20.32 0.15 -16.07
CA TYR A 77 18.93 -0.29 -16.21
C TYR A 77 17.99 0.86 -15.76
N PRO A 78 17.95 1.97 -16.51
CA PRO A 78 17.11 3.11 -16.19
C PRO A 78 15.63 2.78 -16.42
N PRO A 79 14.68 3.48 -15.75
CA PRO A 79 13.26 3.22 -15.94
C PRO A 79 12.82 3.33 -17.41
N VAL A 80 12.00 2.39 -17.86
CA VAL A 80 11.38 2.39 -19.19
C VAL A 80 9.88 2.62 -19.00
N ASP A 81 9.31 3.67 -19.57
CA ASP A 81 7.89 4.05 -19.36
C ASP A 81 7.45 4.22 -17.89
N ASN A 82 8.38 4.59 -17.01
CA ASN A 82 8.18 4.60 -15.54
C ASN A 82 8.00 3.19 -14.93
N VAL A 83 8.41 2.13 -15.62
CA VAL A 83 8.68 0.80 -15.03
C VAL A 83 10.11 0.82 -14.50
N TYR A 84 10.29 0.62 -13.20
CA TYR A 84 11.60 0.72 -12.55
C TYR A 84 12.21 -0.67 -12.33
N CYS A 85 13.55 -0.72 -12.36
CA CYS A 85 14.34 -1.88 -11.96
C CYS A 85 14.67 -1.79 -10.47
N ASP A 86 14.13 -2.72 -9.68
CA ASP A 86 14.27 -2.77 -8.22
C ASP A 86 15.17 -3.94 -7.78
N LYS A 87 15.69 -3.89 -6.55
CA LYS A 87 16.59 -4.94 -6.05
C LYS A 87 15.91 -6.30 -5.82
N GLN A 88 14.59 -6.29 -5.67
CA GLN A 88 13.79 -7.45 -5.27
C GLN A 88 12.40 -7.35 -5.88
N GLU A 89 11.81 -8.53 -6.09
CA GLU A 89 10.40 -8.75 -6.38
C GLU A 89 9.52 -7.99 -5.38
N GLN A 90 8.47 -7.36 -5.88
CA GLN A 90 7.55 -6.58 -5.06
C GLN A 90 6.29 -7.40 -4.77
N THR A 91 5.83 -7.34 -3.52
CA THR A 91 4.66 -8.12 -3.07
C THR A 91 3.42 -7.26 -2.83
N ALA A 92 3.58 -5.93 -2.80
CA ALA A 92 2.49 -4.99 -2.55
C ALA A 92 1.46 -4.98 -3.69
N PHE A 93 1.94 -5.07 -4.92
CA PHE A 93 1.14 -5.35 -6.11
C PHE A 93 1.86 -6.44 -6.89
N HIS A 94 1.26 -7.62 -6.95
CA HIS A 94 1.86 -8.82 -7.52
C HIS A 94 0.76 -9.59 -8.24
N ILE A 95 0.77 -9.54 -9.56
CA ILE A 95 -0.18 -10.25 -10.43
C ILE A 95 0.56 -10.81 -11.64
N HIS A 96 -0.09 -11.71 -12.37
CA HIS A 96 0.49 -12.35 -13.55
C HIS A 96 -0.41 -12.17 -14.77
N ALA A 97 0.19 -12.07 -15.95
CA ALA A 97 -0.48 -12.14 -17.25
C ALA A 97 0.25 -13.15 -18.14
N HIS A 98 -0.37 -13.60 -19.23
CA HIS A 98 0.23 -14.60 -20.12
C HIS A 98 0.21 -14.10 -21.56
N LEU A 99 1.36 -14.19 -22.24
CA LEU A 99 1.52 -13.85 -23.65
C LEU A 99 1.92 -15.10 -24.44
N THR A 100 1.12 -15.42 -25.45
CA THR A 100 1.47 -16.40 -26.49
C THR A 100 1.63 -15.70 -27.82
N MET A 101 2.71 -16.00 -28.54
CA MET A 101 2.98 -15.42 -29.84
C MET A 101 3.16 -16.48 -30.92
N TYR A 102 2.69 -16.17 -32.12
CA TYR A 102 2.95 -16.94 -33.33
C TYR A 102 3.48 -16.03 -34.44
N ILE A 103 4.52 -16.46 -35.14
CA ILE A 103 5.06 -15.76 -36.31
C ILE A 103 5.21 -16.78 -37.45
N ASN A 104 4.62 -16.46 -38.61
CA ASN A 104 4.66 -17.32 -39.79
C ASN A 104 4.15 -18.75 -39.52
N GLY A 105 3.13 -18.89 -38.67
CA GLY A 105 2.55 -20.18 -38.29
C GLY A 105 3.36 -20.99 -37.27
N GLN A 106 4.47 -20.46 -36.75
CA GLN A 106 5.27 -21.11 -35.70
C GLN A 106 5.06 -20.42 -34.35
N ALA A 107 4.95 -21.21 -33.29
CA ALA A 107 4.94 -20.68 -31.93
C ALA A 107 6.29 -20.03 -31.63
N LEU A 108 6.24 -18.82 -31.05
CA LEU A 108 7.40 -18.10 -30.55
C LEU A 108 7.31 -18.07 -29.02
N PRO A 109 8.03 -18.97 -28.32
CA PRO A 109 8.14 -18.89 -26.86
C PRO A 109 8.73 -17.54 -26.46
N LEU A 110 8.21 -16.95 -25.37
CA LEU A 110 8.90 -15.81 -24.77
C LEU A 110 10.24 -16.28 -24.21
N PRO A 111 11.31 -15.50 -24.36
CA PRO A 111 12.55 -15.73 -23.62
C PRO A 111 12.34 -15.61 -22.12
N ALA A 112 13.06 -16.42 -21.35
CA ALA A 112 13.27 -16.15 -19.93
C ALA A 112 14.13 -14.90 -19.74
N GLN A 113 14.10 -14.31 -18.54
CA GLN A 113 14.97 -13.21 -18.11
C GLN A 113 14.71 -11.86 -18.80
N ILE A 114 13.62 -11.69 -19.56
CA ILE A 114 13.16 -10.35 -19.93
C ILE A 114 12.86 -9.59 -18.63
N GLY A 115 13.39 -8.38 -18.50
CA GLY A 115 13.23 -7.56 -17.29
C GLY A 115 14.21 -7.89 -16.17
N ILE A 116 15.11 -8.86 -16.32
CA ILE A 116 16.06 -9.22 -15.26
C ILE A 116 17.47 -8.83 -15.68
N ALA A 117 18.11 -7.94 -14.90
CA ALA A 117 19.47 -7.49 -15.16
C ALA A 117 20.44 -8.67 -15.23
N SER A 118 21.31 -8.70 -16.25
CA SER A 118 22.23 -9.83 -16.48
C SER A 118 23.32 -9.92 -15.40
N ASP A 119 23.61 -8.82 -14.72
CA ASP A 119 24.49 -8.74 -13.55
C ASP A 119 23.75 -9.06 -12.22
N GLN A 120 22.46 -9.41 -12.28
CA GLN A 120 21.58 -9.71 -11.15
C GLN A 120 21.45 -8.56 -10.13
N SER A 121 21.74 -7.33 -10.54
CA SER A 121 21.66 -6.16 -9.66
C SER A 121 20.22 -5.73 -9.34
N CYS A 122 19.30 -5.96 -10.27
CA CYS A 122 17.89 -5.60 -10.17
C CYS A 122 17.02 -6.39 -11.17
N LEU A 123 15.70 -6.29 -11.00
CA LEU A 123 14.71 -6.71 -11.97
C LEU A 123 13.61 -5.65 -12.10
N TYR A 124 13.12 -5.45 -13.31
CA TYR A 124 12.00 -4.57 -13.58
C TYR A 124 10.71 -5.15 -13.04
N TRP A 125 9.75 -4.27 -12.72
CA TRP A 125 8.43 -4.70 -12.26
C TRP A 125 7.68 -5.56 -13.27
N LEU A 126 8.02 -5.45 -14.56
CA LEU A 126 7.53 -6.35 -15.59
C LEU A 126 8.68 -7.29 -15.95
N HIS A 127 8.51 -8.60 -15.78
CA HIS A 127 9.59 -9.54 -16.10
C HIS A 127 9.08 -10.96 -16.36
N THR A 128 9.99 -11.83 -16.81
CA THR A 128 9.74 -13.25 -17.07
C THR A 128 10.81 -14.10 -16.39
N HIS A 129 10.42 -15.17 -15.70
CA HIS A 129 11.36 -16.13 -15.13
C HIS A 129 11.71 -17.30 -16.05
N ASP A 130 10.81 -17.63 -16.98
CA ASP A 130 10.96 -18.80 -17.85
C ASP A 130 10.37 -18.54 -19.24
N THR A 131 10.29 -19.60 -20.05
CA THR A 131 9.82 -19.53 -21.43
C THR A 131 8.33 -19.83 -21.62
N THR A 132 7.57 -19.94 -20.52
CA THR A 132 6.15 -20.32 -20.58
C THR A 132 5.26 -19.24 -21.17
N GLY A 133 5.70 -17.97 -21.13
CA GLY A 133 4.90 -16.82 -21.54
C GLY A 133 4.26 -16.04 -20.38
N VAL A 134 4.49 -16.45 -19.13
CA VAL A 134 4.02 -15.71 -17.95
C VAL A 134 4.84 -14.43 -17.77
N ILE A 135 4.15 -13.30 -17.80
CA ILE A 135 4.65 -11.99 -17.45
C ILE A 135 4.29 -11.73 -15.98
N HIS A 136 5.29 -11.51 -15.16
CA HIS A 136 5.17 -11.07 -13.77
C HIS A 136 4.97 -9.56 -13.75
N ILE A 137 4.03 -9.10 -12.94
CA ILE A 137 3.74 -7.67 -12.71
C ILE A 137 3.83 -7.40 -11.22
N GLU A 138 4.97 -6.88 -10.80
CA GLU A 138 5.39 -6.81 -9.41
C GLU A 138 5.91 -5.41 -9.07
N ALA A 139 5.04 -4.56 -8.52
CA ALA A 139 5.32 -3.16 -8.25
C ALA A 139 5.11 -2.79 -6.77
N PRO A 140 5.75 -1.71 -6.27
CA PRO A 140 5.63 -1.29 -4.86
C PRO A 140 4.24 -0.75 -4.49
N ALA A 141 3.38 -0.49 -5.48
CA ALA A 141 2.01 -0.06 -5.32
C ALA A 141 1.17 -0.50 -6.54
N ASN A 142 -0.14 -0.33 -6.46
CA ASN A 142 -1.01 -0.60 -7.61
C ASN A 142 -0.71 0.39 -8.75
N HIS A 143 -0.35 -0.16 -9.91
CA HIS A 143 -0.04 0.57 -11.13
C HIS A 143 -0.73 -0.11 -12.32
N SER A 144 -1.15 0.69 -13.29
CA SER A 144 -1.70 0.19 -14.55
C SER A 144 -0.59 0.06 -15.58
N PHE A 145 -0.15 -1.16 -15.84
CA PHE A 145 0.79 -1.47 -16.91
C PHE A 145 0.06 -2.02 -18.13
N THR A 146 0.66 -1.80 -19.30
CA THR A 146 0.17 -2.36 -20.56
C THR A 146 1.20 -3.31 -21.16
N LEU A 147 0.75 -4.11 -22.14
CA LEU A 147 1.64 -4.93 -22.95
C LEU A 147 2.73 -4.07 -23.61
N GLY A 148 2.40 -2.85 -24.02
CA GLY A 148 3.38 -1.91 -24.59
C GLY A 148 4.55 -1.66 -23.65
N ASN A 149 4.30 -1.41 -22.36
CA ASN A 149 5.38 -1.18 -21.40
C ASN A 149 6.35 -2.38 -21.31
N PHE A 150 5.82 -3.61 -21.34
CA PHE A 150 6.65 -4.82 -21.36
C PHE A 150 7.44 -4.97 -22.68
N LEU A 151 6.83 -4.65 -23.82
CA LEU A 151 7.50 -4.72 -25.13
C LEU A 151 8.57 -3.64 -25.28
N ASP A 152 8.34 -2.44 -24.75
CA ASP A 152 9.30 -1.33 -24.75
C ASP A 152 10.49 -1.65 -23.83
N GLU A 153 10.27 -2.31 -22.71
CA GLU A 153 11.34 -2.82 -21.87
C GLU A 153 12.17 -3.89 -22.60
N TRP A 154 11.49 -4.86 -23.23
CA TRP A 154 12.14 -5.91 -24.00
C TRP A 154 12.97 -5.34 -25.16
N SER A 155 12.43 -4.41 -25.94
CA SER A 155 13.12 -3.83 -27.09
C SER A 155 14.29 -2.92 -26.68
N ASN A 156 14.13 -2.10 -25.64
CA ASN A 156 15.13 -1.10 -25.27
C ASN A 156 16.29 -1.67 -24.45
N GLN A 157 15.99 -2.55 -23.48
CA GLN A 157 16.97 -3.02 -22.50
C GLN A 157 17.38 -4.48 -22.72
N PHE A 158 16.50 -5.29 -23.31
CA PHE A 158 16.68 -6.75 -23.40
C PHE A 158 16.57 -7.30 -24.84
N SER A 159 16.80 -6.46 -25.86
CA SER A 159 16.60 -6.86 -27.27
C SER A 159 17.50 -8.02 -27.70
N THR A 160 18.66 -8.18 -27.05
CA THR A 160 19.57 -9.30 -27.26
C THR A 160 18.98 -10.66 -26.87
N LEU A 161 17.88 -10.68 -26.10
CA LEU A 161 17.10 -11.88 -25.83
C LEU A 161 16.18 -12.28 -27.00
N GLY A 162 16.37 -11.68 -28.19
CA GLY A 162 15.66 -12.07 -29.40
C GLY A 162 14.33 -11.35 -29.58
N TYR A 163 14.30 -10.03 -29.35
CA TYR A 163 13.13 -9.21 -29.67
C TYR A 163 12.78 -9.34 -31.17
N PRO A 164 11.60 -9.86 -31.53
CA PRO A 164 11.25 -10.11 -32.91
C PRO A 164 10.90 -8.81 -33.65
N PRO A 165 11.50 -8.50 -34.82
CA PRO A 165 11.24 -7.26 -35.56
C PRO A 165 9.81 -7.14 -36.09
N GLN A 166 9.03 -8.22 -36.06
CA GLN A 166 7.60 -8.21 -36.42
C GLN A 166 6.76 -7.44 -35.39
N LEU A 167 7.20 -7.30 -34.14
CA LEU A 167 6.46 -6.52 -33.13
C LEU A 167 6.39 -5.04 -33.49
N ASP A 168 7.34 -4.53 -34.29
CA ASP A 168 7.32 -3.15 -34.78
C ASP A 168 6.45 -2.98 -36.05
N GLN A 169 5.78 -4.05 -36.50
CA GLN A 169 4.97 -4.08 -37.71
C GLN A 169 3.48 -4.09 -37.41
N THR A 170 2.68 -3.71 -38.41
CA THR A 170 1.22 -3.81 -38.36
C THR A 170 0.72 -5.15 -38.93
N GLY A 171 -0.57 -5.45 -38.77
CA GLY A 171 -1.17 -6.67 -39.34
C GLY A 171 -1.21 -7.87 -38.40
N TRP A 172 -0.96 -7.65 -37.10
CA TRP A 172 -1.16 -8.66 -36.07
C TRP A 172 -2.64 -9.01 -35.89
N GLN A 173 -2.92 -10.30 -35.77
CA GLN A 173 -4.16 -10.80 -35.19
C GLN A 173 -3.96 -10.91 -33.68
N VAL A 174 -4.85 -10.31 -32.90
CA VAL A 174 -4.70 -10.21 -31.46
C VAL A 174 -5.98 -10.68 -30.78
N TYR A 175 -5.82 -11.42 -29.70
CA TYR A 175 -6.90 -11.93 -28.89
C TYR A 175 -6.60 -11.66 -27.41
N VAL A 176 -7.63 -11.26 -26.68
CA VAL A 176 -7.56 -11.07 -25.22
C VAL A 176 -8.62 -11.98 -24.59
N ASN A 177 -8.19 -12.88 -23.71
CA ASN A 177 -9.04 -13.88 -23.06
C ASN A 177 -9.91 -14.66 -24.06
N GLY A 178 -9.28 -15.18 -25.12
CA GLY A 178 -9.92 -15.95 -26.19
C GLY A 178 -10.75 -15.14 -27.18
N LYS A 179 -10.90 -13.82 -27.00
CA LYS A 179 -11.77 -12.96 -27.82
C LYS A 179 -10.96 -12.07 -28.76
N PRO A 180 -11.38 -11.86 -30.01
CA PRO A 180 -10.70 -10.94 -30.92
C PRO A 180 -10.58 -9.53 -30.34
N TYR A 181 -9.40 -8.93 -30.51
CA TYR A 181 -9.09 -7.57 -30.11
C TYR A 181 -8.59 -6.78 -31.32
N ASN A 182 -9.30 -5.69 -31.65
CA ASN A 182 -9.03 -4.87 -32.84
C ASN A 182 -8.32 -3.54 -32.52
N GLY A 183 -7.99 -3.32 -31.26
CA GLY A 183 -7.27 -2.12 -30.83
C GLY A 183 -5.77 -2.23 -31.04
N ASP A 184 -5.06 -1.17 -30.66
CA ASP A 184 -3.60 -1.20 -30.52
C ASP A 184 -3.21 -2.15 -29.38
N PHE A 185 -2.39 -3.16 -29.67
CA PHE A 185 -1.99 -4.17 -28.70
C PHE A 185 -1.06 -3.61 -27.63
N HIS A 186 -0.31 -2.53 -27.91
CA HIS A 186 0.51 -1.84 -26.91
C HIS A 186 -0.34 -1.26 -25.77
N LYS A 187 -1.65 -1.09 -25.98
CA LYS A 187 -2.58 -0.54 -25.00
C LYS A 187 -3.35 -1.60 -24.21
N ILE A 188 -3.10 -2.89 -24.45
CA ILE A 188 -3.77 -3.96 -23.70
C ILE A 188 -3.31 -3.90 -22.24
N PRO A 189 -4.21 -3.73 -21.26
CA PRO A 189 -3.83 -3.73 -19.86
C PRO A 189 -3.36 -5.12 -19.39
N LEU A 190 -2.25 -5.17 -18.66
CA LEU A 190 -1.76 -6.36 -17.97
C LEU A 190 -2.48 -6.48 -16.61
N ALA A 191 -3.73 -6.93 -16.65
CA ALA A 191 -4.53 -7.25 -15.47
C ALA A 191 -4.30 -8.70 -15.02
N ALA A 192 -4.76 -9.01 -13.80
CA ALA A 192 -4.60 -10.33 -13.21
C ALA A 192 -5.21 -11.40 -14.11
N HIS A 193 -4.35 -12.36 -14.47
CA HIS A 193 -4.62 -13.49 -15.34
C HIS A 193 -5.17 -13.13 -16.73
N THR A 194 -4.84 -11.94 -17.25
CA THR A 194 -5.10 -11.60 -18.65
C THR A 194 -4.31 -12.57 -19.55
N LEU A 195 -5.01 -13.20 -20.50
CA LEU A 195 -4.42 -14.03 -21.54
C LEU A 195 -4.38 -13.24 -22.85
N ILE A 196 -3.20 -13.14 -23.45
CA ILE A 196 -2.98 -12.45 -24.71
C ILE A 196 -2.42 -13.46 -25.71
N THR A 197 -3.10 -13.64 -26.84
CA THR A 197 -2.56 -14.40 -27.97
C THR A 197 -2.37 -13.46 -29.15
N MET A 198 -1.15 -13.42 -29.68
CA MET A 198 -0.80 -12.61 -30.84
C MET A 198 -0.30 -13.49 -31.97
N ALA A 199 -0.66 -13.15 -33.20
CA ALA A 199 -0.16 -13.85 -34.36
C ALA A 199 0.11 -12.94 -35.55
N TYR A 200 1.28 -13.12 -36.15
CA TYR A 200 1.72 -12.42 -37.35
C TYR A 200 1.83 -13.41 -38.51
N ASN A 201 1.28 -13.06 -39.67
CA ASN A 201 1.28 -13.88 -40.88
C ASN A 201 0.90 -15.36 -40.61
N THR A 202 -0.17 -15.56 -39.85
CA THR A 202 -0.63 -16.90 -39.44
C THR A 202 -2.11 -17.04 -39.78
N SER A 203 -2.46 -18.09 -40.53
CA SER A 203 -3.81 -18.27 -41.08
C SER A 203 -4.81 -18.91 -40.10
N HIS A 204 -4.32 -19.64 -39.09
CA HIS A 204 -5.13 -20.32 -38.09
C HIS A 204 -4.46 -20.21 -36.72
N VAL A 205 -5.12 -19.53 -35.80
CA VAL A 205 -4.68 -19.35 -34.42
C VAL A 205 -5.80 -19.82 -33.52
N THR A 206 -5.47 -20.66 -32.55
CA THR A 206 -6.41 -20.98 -31.46
C THR A 206 -6.02 -20.08 -30.30
N PRO A 207 -6.82 -19.04 -29.98
CA PRO A 207 -6.47 -18.13 -28.91
C PRO A 207 -6.66 -18.78 -27.54
N ASP A 208 -5.81 -18.39 -26.59
CA ASP A 208 -5.88 -18.88 -25.23
C ASP A 208 -7.13 -18.35 -24.54
N ALA A 209 -8.03 -19.25 -24.15
CA ALA A 209 -9.20 -18.95 -23.33
C ALA A 209 -9.00 -19.37 -21.86
N THR A 210 -7.99 -20.20 -21.59
CA THR A 210 -7.64 -20.72 -20.27
C THR A 210 -6.14 -20.94 -20.18
N TYR A 211 -5.57 -20.78 -18.99
CA TYR A 211 -4.18 -21.13 -18.70
C TYR A 211 -4.12 -21.80 -17.32
N ASN A 212 -3.25 -22.79 -17.16
CA ASN A 212 -3.04 -23.42 -15.86
C ASN A 212 -1.95 -22.67 -15.09
N TRP A 213 -2.38 -21.76 -14.21
CA TRP A 213 -1.49 -20.88 -13.44
C TRP A 213 -0.68 -21.58 -12.35
N ASN A 214 -0.98 -22.85 -12.00
CA ASN A 214 -0.26 -23.61 -10.98
C ASN A 214 -0.05 -22.87 -9.62
N GLY A 215 -0.95 -21.95 -9.26
CA GLY A 215 -0.89 -21.18 -8.01
C GLY A 215 -0.35 -19.75 -8.16
N LEU A 216 -0.02 -19.32 -9.37
CA LEU A 216 0.22 -17.92 -9.75
C LEU A 216 -1.09 -17.14 -9.97
#